data_AF-A0A319EW21-F1
#
_entry.id   AF-A0A319EW21-F1
#
_cell.length_a   1.000
_cell.length_b   1.000
_cell.length_c   1.000
_cell.angle_alpha   90.00
_cell.angle_beta   90.00
_cell.angle_gamma   90.00
#
_symmetry.space_group_name_H-M   'P 1'
#
loop_
_entity.id
_entity.type
_entity.pdbx_description
1 polymer ?
#
loop_
_entity_poly.entity_id
_entity_poly.type
_entity_poly.pdbx_seq_one_letter_code
_entity_poly.pdbx_strand_id
1 'polypeptide(L)'
;MLLFNLKSSRYGRFAALAVPLFVLLCILFFTRDPLPGPLPRQPTPQSTPAAPAPKVVAESPNEGTHKSIPTSRPVSSAPSGDVVGGAISGIADKVWQSAKTTHLTDDQHDWIDSWLAKNPSFRYELLTDASALTFVRTHYAMRPDIIEVYETLPIPILRADLLRYLLVLAEGGVWSDLDVTCDKAVADWVPEEYRDEKIEMIVGLEFDFEWRGEGTPIASQFCNWVFAAPPSSRALQVVVDAVVAKIKEIAAMNRVSIKDLTLEMLPIDVVDVTGPKIMTIAVLESLHQLLGRTVDDRDFHAIKKPKLIGDVLIMPGVAFAAAQNGYPSDQGDALVTHHYAGSWKEADAEAKEKKKQKQNGGA
;
A
#
# COMPACT_ATOMS: atom_id res chain seq x y z
N MET A 1 -47.91 51.85 8.15
CA MET A 1 -47.62 53.14 8.82
C MET A 1 -46.11 53.14 9.12
N LEU A 2 -45.35 53.98 8.37
CA LEU A 2 -43.90 54.32 8.42
C LEU A 2 -42.86 53.16 8.34
N LEU A 3 -42.15 52.90 7.21
CA LEU A 3 -40.93 53.58 6.66
C LEU A 3 -39.82 53.73 7.73
N PHE A 4 -38.62 53.13 7.64
CA PHE A 4 -37.49 53.30 6.69
C PHE A 4 -36.63 52.01 6.67
N ASN A 5 -36.24 51.37 5.55
CA ASN A 5 -35.23 51.74 4.55
C ASN A 5 -33.84 52.13 5.11
N LEU A 6 -32.94 51.15 5.29
CA LEU A 6 -31.49 51.39 5.19
C LEU A 6 -30.83 50.40 4.22
N LYS A 7 -30.44 50.97 3.08
CA LYS A 7 -29.48 50.47 2.10
C LYS A 7 -28.16 50.04 2.76
N SER A 8 -27.51 49.11 2.06
CA SER A 8 -26.10 48.71 2.16
C SER A 8 -25.17 49.73 2.84
N SER A 9 -24.60 49.33 3.97
CA SER A 9 -23.37 49.92 4.50
C SER A 9 -22.35 48.81 4.69
N ARG A 10 -21.12 49.03 4.20
CA ARG A 10 -19.98 48.10 4.32
C ARG A 10 -19.68 47.73 5.78
N TYR A 11 -20.17 48.49 6.75
CA TYR A 11 -19.99 48.25 8.19
C TYR A 11 -20.86 47.11 8.76
N GLY A 12 -22.03 46.82 8.18
CA GLY A 12 -22.91 45.74 8.68
C GLY A 12 -22.36 44.33 8.42
N ARG A 13 -21.59 44.16 7.34
CA ARG A 13 -20.94 42.88 7.00
C ARG A 13 -19.67 42.62 7.83
N PHE A 14 -18.97 43.67 8.25
CA PHE A 14 -17.82 43.56 9.16
C PHE A 14 -18.25 43.15 10.58
N ALA A 15 -19.35 43.71 11.09
CA ALA A 15 -19.87 43.35 12.41
C ALA A 15 -20.37 41.89 12.49
N ALA A 16 -20.93 41.36 11.39
CA ALA A 16 -21.43 39.99 11.32
C ALA A 16 -20.32 38.91 11.31
N LEU A 17 -19.10 39.26 10.89
CA LEU A 17 -17.95 38.32 10.82
C LEU A 17 -16.97 38.48 11.98
N ALA A 18 -16.84 39.67 12.57
CA ALA A 18 -15.87 39.92 13.64
C ALA A 18 -16.29 39.30 15.00
N VAL A 19 -17.59 39.29 15.30
CA VAL A 19 -18.11 38.74 16.57
C VAL A 19 -17.90 37.23 16.70
N PRO A 20 -18.24 36.37 15.71
CA PRO A 20 -17.98 34.94 15.81
C PRO A 20 -16.48 34.60 15.81
N LEU A 21 -15.64 35.37 15.09
CA LEU A 21 -14.18 35.18 15.08
C LEU A 21 -13.54 35.49 16.44
N PHE A 22 -14.02 36.53 17.14
CA PHE A 22 -13.54 36.89 18.46
C PHE A 22 -13.95 35.87 19.53
N VAL A 23 -15.17 35.31 19.43
CA VAL A 23 -15.63 34.22 20.32
C VAL A 23 -14.81 32.94 20.10
N LEU A 24 -14.50 32.60 18.84
CA LEU A 24 -13.66 31.43 18.51
C LEU A 24 -12.23 31.58 19.03
N LEU A 25 -11.64 32.78 18.91
CA LEU A 25 -10.31 33.10 19.47
C LEU A 25 -10.29 33.01 21.00
N CYS A 26 -11.32 33.52 21.69
CA CYS A 26 -11.42 33.39 23.15
C CYS A 26 -11.51 31.93 23.60
N ILE A 27 -12.27 31.08 22.90
CA ILE A 27 -12.35 29.64 23.23
C ILE A 27 -10.97 28.98 23.08
N LEU A 28 -10.24 29.27 21.99
CA LEU A 28 -8.90 28.70 21.74
C LEU A 28 -7.84 29.17 22.76
N PHE A 29 -7.99 30.38 23.32
CA PHE A 29 -7.09 30.87 24.37
C PHE A 29 -7.42 30.32 25.76
N PHE A 30 -8.70 30.03 26.06
CA PHE A 30 -9.13 29.51 27.36
C PHE A 30 -9.13 27.98 27.47
N THR A 31 -9.03 27.23 26.36
CA THR A 31 -8.93 25.74 26.37
C THR A 31 -7.52 25.21 26.15
N ARG A 32 -6.50 26.08 26.20
CA ARG A 32 -5.09 25.65 26.13
C ARG A 32 -4.67 25.12 27.51
N ASP A 33 -4.82 23.82 27.72
CA ASP A 33 -4.17 23.13 28.83
C ASP A 33 -2.65 23.31 28.73
N PRO A 34 -1.95 23.67 29.81
CA PRO A 34 -0.50 23.71 29.80
C PRO A 34 0.07 22.29 29.60
N LEU A 35 0.98 22.17 28.63
CA LEU A 35 1.68 20.91 28.31
C LEU A 35 2.27 20.27 29.60
N PRO A 36 2.15 18.94 29.78
CA PRO A 36 2.75 18.27 30.93
C PRO A 36 4.28 18.36 30.86
N GLY A 37 4.89 18.72 32.00
CA GLY A 37 6.34 18.76 32.15
C GLY A 37 7.01 17.38 32.09
N PRO A 38 8.35 17.31 31.97
CA PRO A 38 9.06 16.05 31.79
C PRO A 38 8.90 15.11 33.00
N LEU A 39 8.63 13.83 32.72
CA LEU A 39 8.54 12.78 33.74
C LEU A 39 9.90 12.50 34.40
N PRO A 40 9.95 12.21 35.72
CA PRO A 40 11.18 11.88 36.42
C PRO A 40 11.71 10.50 36.02
N ARG A 41 13.05 10.39 35.86
CA ARG A 41 13.74 9.13 35.52
C ARG A 41 13.55 8.08 36.61
N GLN A 42 13.08 6.89 36.23
CA GLN A 42 13.13 5.71 37.08
C GLN A 42 14.56 5.12 37.12
N PRO A 43 15.01 4.57 38.26
CA PRO A 43 16.33 3.95 38.39
C PRO A 43 16.40 2.58 37.70
N THR A 44 17.54 2.33 37.07
CA THR A 44 17.91 1.12 36.34
C THR A 44 17.93 -0.12 37.25
N PRO A 45 17.37 -1.29 36.84
CA PRO A 45 17.56 -2.52 37.59
C PRO A 45 18.94 -3.13 37.32
N GLN A 46 19.60 -3.54 38.40
CA GLN A 46 20.89 -4.23 38.42
C GLN A 46 20.80 -5.63 37.80
N SER A 47 21.85 -6.00 37.07
CA SER A 47 22.08 -7.34 36.51
C SER A 47 22.40 -8.36 37.60
N THR A 48 21.74 -9.53 37.55
CA THR A 48 22.11 -10.73 38.33
C THR A 48 22.46 -11.86 37.35
N PRO A 49 23.45 -12.72 37.62
CA PRO A 49 24.02 -13.63 36.63
C PRO A 49 23.18 -14.89 36.40
N ALA A 50 23.19 -15.38 35.16
CA ALA A 50 22.54 -16.62 34.73
C ALA A 50 23.26 -17.88 35.25
N ALA A 51 22.48 -18.88 35.68
CA ALA A 51 22.92 -20.24 35.96
C ALA A 51 22.78 -21.15 34.71
N PRO A 52 23.62 -22.19 34.54
CA PRO A 52 23.76 -22.92 33.29
C PRO A 52 22.71 -24.02 33.08
N ALA A 53 22.36 -24.27 31.80
CA ALA A 53 21.47 -25.33 31.35
C ALA A 53 22.16 -26.71 31.29
N PRO A 54 21.46 -27.83 31.54
CA PRO A 54 22.01 -29.18 31.40
C PRO A 54 21.95 -29.71 29.96
N LYS A 55 22.99 -30.44 29.58
CA LYS A 55 23.13 -31.23 28.34
C LYS A 55 22.24 -32.46 28.36
N VAL A 56 21.58 -32.77 27.24
CA VAL A 56 20.97 -34.09 26.99
C VAL A 56 21.49 -34.64 25.66
N VAL A 57 21.74 -35.94 25.70
CA VAL A 57 22.52 -36.79 24.81
C VAL A 57 21.68 -37.28 23.63
N ALA A 58 22.33 -37.48 22.50
CA ALA A 58 21.77 -38.03 21.27
C ALA A 58 21.69 -39.57 21.30
N GLU A 59 20.59 -40.13 20.79
CA GLU A 59 20.50 -41.52 20.37
C GLU A 59 19.57 -41.66 19.13
N SER A 60 20.03 -42.48 18.18
CA SER A 60 19.36 -43.09 17.03
C SER A 60 20.05 -44.46 16.84
N PRO A 61 19.52 -45.47 16.09
CA PRO A 61 18.50 -45.40 15.04
C PRO A 61 17.48 -46.57 15.04
N ASN A 62 16.48 -46.53 14.15
CA ASN A 62 16.11 -47.74 13.39
C ASN A 62 15.37 -47.44 12.07
N GLU A 63 15.70 -48.22 11.05
CA GLU A 63 15.23 -48.16 9.65
C GLU A 63 13.82 -48.75 9.46
N GLY A 64 13.10 -48.23 8.46
CA GLY A 64 11.88 -48.83 7.93
C GLY A 64 11.56 -48.29 6.54
N THR A 65 11.68 -49.14 5.52
CA THR A 65 11.67 -48.83 4.10
C THR A 65 10.25 -48.74 3.53
N HIS A 66 9.85 -47.63 2.90
CA HIS A 66 8.76 -47.62 1.92
C HIS A 66 9.04 -46.59 0.80
N LYS A 67 8.96 -47.07 -0.44
CA LYS A 67 9.20 -46.31 -1.68
C LYS A 67 8.01 -45.39 -1.99
N SER A 68 8.27 -44.10 -2.15
CA SER A 68 7.38 -43.15 -2.82
C SER A 68 8.18 -42.18 -3.71
N ILE A 69 7.51 -41.75 -4.77
CA ILE A 69 7.94 -41.02 -5.99
C ILE A 69 8.44 -39.60 -5.63
N PRO A 70 9.46 -39.01 -6.30
CA PRO A 70 10.21 -37.88 -5.76
C PRO A 70 9.40 -36.57 -5.83
N THR A 71 8.92 -36.15 -4.66
CA THR A 71 8.49 -34.78 -4.36
C THR A 71 9.72 -33.99 -3.90
N SER A 72 9.83 -32.75 -4.39
CA SER A 72 10.76 -31.66 -4.03
C SER A 72 11.88 -31.93 -3.00
N ARG A 73 13.13 -31.68 -3.42
CA ARG A 73 14.28 -31.53 -2.50
C ARG A 73 14.10 -30.29 -1.61
N PRO A 74 14.30 -30.38 -0.29
CA PRO A 74 14.53 -29.21 0.54
C PRO A 74 16.01 -28.87 0.51
N VAL A 75 16.39 -27.78 -0.14
CA VAL A 75 17.71 -27.18 0.09
C VAL A 75 17.54 -26.19 1.23
N SER A 76 17.82 -26.68 2.44
CA SER A 76 18.19 -25.82 3.56
C SER A 76 19.58 -25.26 3.27
N SER A 77 19.64 -23.97 3.02
CA SER A 77 20.82 -23.16 3.28
C SER A 77 20.33 -21.75 3.58
N ALA A 78 20.46 -21.33 4.84
CA ALA A 78 20.47 -19.91 5.15
C ALA A 78 21.60 -19.23 4.33
N PRO A 79 21.40 -18.00 3.83
CA PRO A 79 22.52 -17.14 3.50
C PRO A 79 22.58 -16.02 4.53
N SER A 80 23.45 -16.19 5.52
CA SER A 80 24.28 -15.08 5.96
C SER A 80 25.44 -14.97 4.97
N GLY A 81 25.50 -13.90 4.19
CA GLY A 81 26.64 -13.57 3.34
C GLY A 81 26.26 -12.94 2.00
N ASP A 82 26.61 -11.66 1.85
CA ASP A 82 26.87 -10.91 0.62
C ASP A 82 25.76 -10.83 -0.44
N VAL A 83 25.00 -9.73 -0.43
CA VAL A 83 24.21 -9.27 -1.58
C VAL A 83 25.17 -8.83 -2.68
N VAL A 84 25.63 -9.79 -3.48
CA VAL A 84 26.16 -9.53 -4.82
C VAL A 84 24.98 -9.07 -5.67
N GLY A 85 25.12 -7.90 -6.30
CA GLY A 85 24.04 -7.05 -6.82
C GLY A 85 22.85 -7.77 -7.46
N GLY A 86 21.67 -7.62 -6.86
CA GLY A 86 20.38 -7.95 -7.48
C GLY A 86 20.04 -7.00 -8.63
N ALA A 87 18.97 -7.30 -9.35
CA ALA A 87 18.53 -6.52 -10.51
C ALA A 87 18.33 -5.03 -10.20
N ILE A 88 17.87 -4.72 -8.98
CA ILE A 88 17.79 -3.36 -8.45
C ILE A 88 18.41 -3.37 -7.05
N SER A 89 19.36 -2.46 -6.78
CA SER A 89 20.05 -2.39 -5.50
C SER A 89 19.07 -2.27 -4.33
N GLY A 90 19.17 -3.19 -3.36
CA GLY A 90 18.32 -3.23 -2.16
C GLY A 90 16.95 -3.89 -2.33
N ILE A 91 16.44 -4.05 -3.55
CA ILE A 91 15.17 -4.74 -3.82
C ILE A 91 15.44 -6.21 -4.12
N ALA A 92 14.70 -7.12 -3.49
CA ALA A 92 14.89 -8.55 -3.71
C ALA A 92 14.51 -8.95 -5.15
N ASP A 93 15.28 -9.84 -5.76
CA ASP A 93 14.96 -10.45 -7.07
C ASP A 93 13.83 -11.48 -6.92
N LYS A 94 12.63 -10.97 -6.63
CA LYS A 94 11.45 -11.76 -6.29
C LYS A 94 10.20 -11.13 -6.89
N VAL A 95 9.35 -11.96 -7.51
CA VAL A 95 8.02 -11.57 -7.97
C VAL A 95 6.97 -12.27 -7.13
N TRP A 96 6.04 -11.48 -6.61
CA TRP A 96 4.85 -11.92 -5.89
C TRP A 96 3.61 -11.74 -6.74
N GLN A 97 2.78 -12.78 -6.79
CA GLN A 97 1.40 -12.70 -7.29
C GLN A 97 0.48 -13.46 -6.34
N SER A 98 -0.83 -13.25 -6.46
CA SER A 98 -1.82 -14.07 -5.77
C SER A 98 -2.94 -14.51 -6.69
N ALA A 99 -3.54 -15.64 -6.34
CA ALA A 99 -4.71 -16.19 -7.00
C ALA A 99 -5.66 -16.76 -5.95
N LYS A 100 -6.95 -16.80 -6.27
CA LYS A 100 -7.92 -17.42 -5.36
C LYS A 100 -7.63 -18.91 -5.12
N THR A 101 -7.18 -19.61 -6.16
CA THR A 101 -6.87 -21.04 -6.13
C THR A 101 -5.65 -21.35 -6.99
N THR A 102 -5.17 -22.60 -6.93
CA THR A 102 -4.09 -23.09 -7.78
C THR A 102 -4.53 -23.45 -9.21
N HIS A 103 -5.83 -23.40 -9.51
CA HIS A 103 -6.34 -23.63 -10.86
C HIS A 103 -6.36 -22.30 -11.62
N LEU A 104 -5.41 -22.15 -12.54
CA LEU A 104 -5.25 -20.95 -13.35
C LEU A 104 -5.79 -21.17 -14.76
N THR A 105 -6.19 -20.10 -15.44
CA THR A 105 -6.56 -20.11 -16.85
C THR A 105 -5.32 -20.07 -17.74
N ASP A 106 -5.47 -20.37 -19.03
CA ASP A 106 -4.37 -20.28 -20.00
C ASP A 106 -3.82 -18.84 -20.06
N ASP A 107 -4.69 -17.82 -20.11
CA ASP A 107 -4.26 -16.41 -20.05
C ASP A 107 -3.43 -16.10 -18.79
N GLN A 108 -3.81 -16.64 -17.63
CA GLN A 108 -3.06 -16.45 -16.39
C GLN A 108 -1.69 -17.12 -16.43
N HIS A 109 -1.59 -18.30 -17.06
CA HIS A 109 -0.30 -18.93 -17.31
C HIS A 109 0.56 -18.09 -18.24
N ASP A 110 0.03 -17.57 -19.34
CA ASP A 110 0.76 -16.70 -20.27
C ASP A 110 1.26 -15.42 -19.58
N TRP A 111 0.44 -14.81 -18.72
CA TRP A 111 0.84 -13.63 -17.94
C TRP A 111 1.96 -13.95 -16.95
N ILE A 112 1.88 -15.07 -16.23
CA ILE A 112 2.96 -15.54 -15.34
C ILE A 112 4.24 -15.79 -16.14
N ASP A 113 4.13 -16.51 -17.26
CA ASP A 113 5.27 -16.90 -18.09
C ASP A 113 6.01 -15.68 -18.65
N SER A 114 5.30 -14.57 -18.90
CA SER A 114 5.95 -13.31 -19.28
C SER A 114 6.92 -12.80 -18.20
N TRP A 115 6.57 -12.89 -16.92
CA TRP A 115 7.46 -12.50 -15.81
C TRP A 115 8.65 -13.44 -15.69
N LEU A 116 8.41 -14.75 -15.77
CA LEU A 116 9.45 -15.78 -15.65
C LEU A 116 10.45 -15.70 -16.80
N ALA A 117 9.97 -15.48 -18.03
CA ALA A 117 10.81 -15.37 -19.21
C ALA A 117 11.70 -14.12 -19.18
N LYS A 118 11.18 -12.99 -18.69
CA LYS A 118 11.93 -11.72 -18.58
C LYS A 118 12.88 -11.68 -17.40
N ASN A 119 12.60 -12.44 -16.34
CA ASN A 119 13.35 -12.41 -15.09
C ASN A 119 13.73 -13.85 -14.65
N PRO A 120 14.53 -14.60 -15.44
CA PRO A 120 14.75 -16.03 -15.22
C PRO A 120 15.50 -16.37 -13.92
N SER A 121 16.17 -15.40 -13.30
CA SER A 121 16.84 -15.56 -12.00
C SER A 121 15.95 -15.21 -10.81
N PHE A 122 14.77 -14.63 -11.04
CA PHE A 122 13.91 -14.17 -9.95
C PHE A 122 13.22 -15.36 -9.28
N ARG A 123 13.09 -15.27 -7.95
CA ARG A 123 12.20 -16.16 -7.22
C ARG A 123 10.76 -15.77 -7.53
N TYR A 124 9.97 -16.73 -7.98
CA TYR A 124 8.53 -16.54 -8.20
C TYR A 124 7.73 -17.16 -7.06
N GLU A 125 6.74 -16.43 -6.55
CA GLU A 125 5.81 -16.91 -5.52
C GLU A 125 4.38 -16.54 -5.86
N LEU A 126 3.51 -17.55 -5.93
CA LEU A 126 2.07 -17.40 -6.10
C LEU A 126 1.36 -17.82 -4.81
N LEU A 127 0.72 -16.88 -4.12
CA LEU A 127 -0.06 -17.21 -2.93
C LEU A 127 -1.53 -17.44 -3.27
N THR A 128 -2.07 -18.52 -2.72
CA THR A 128 -3.51 -18.72 -2.51
C THR A 128 -4.00 -18.00 -1.26
N ASP A 129 -5.32 -17.84 -1.11
CA ASP A 129 -5.95 -17.31 0.12
C ASP A 129 -5.47 -18.02 1.39
N ALA A 130 -5.30 -19.36 1.33
CA ALA A 130 -4.86 -20.16 2.47
C ALA A 130 -3.40 -19.89 2.83
N SER A 131 -2.50 -19.88 1.83
CA SER A 131 -1.09 -19.58 2.06
C SER A 131 -0.86 -18.12 2.45
N ALA A 132 -1.68 -17.19 1.95
CA ALA A 132 -1.62 -15.77 2.32
C ALA A 132 -1.93 -15.55 3.80
N LEU A 133 -2.94 -16.24 4.33
CA LEU A 133 -3.23 -16.22 5.76
C LEU A 133 -2.05 -16.72 6.61
N THR A 134 -1.44 -17.85 6.22
CA THR A 134 -0.27 -18.39 6.92
C THR A 134 0.93 -17.45 6.84
N PHE A 135 1.16 -16.82 5.68
CA PHE A 135 2.21 -15.82 5.50
C PHE A 135 2.01 -14.66 6.49
N VAL A 136 0.83 -14.05 6.51
CA VAL A 136 0.55 -12.89 7.36
C VAL A 136 0.73 -13.23 8.84
N ARG A 137 0.22 -14.38 9.30
CA ARG A 137 0.41 -14.84 10.69
C ARG A 137 1.89 -14.98 11.07
N THR A 138 2.70 -15.47 10.14
CA THR A 138 4.11 -15.77 10.38
C THR A 138 4.94 -14.49 10.42
N HIS A 139 4.79 -13.62 9.42
CA HIS A 139 5.62 -12.41 9.29
C HIS A 139 5.18 -11.26 10.20
N TYR A 140 3.89 -11.22 10.58
CA TYR A 140 3.32 -10.12 11.36
C TYR A 140 2.91 -10.51 12.78
N ALA A 141 3.50 -11.56 13.36
CA ALA A 141 3.20 -12.03 14.72
C ALA A 141 3.30 -10.93 15.81
N MET A 142 4.16 -9.93 15.60
CA MET A 142 4.35 -8.78 16.49
C MET A 142 3.42 -7.59 16.18
N ARG A 143 2.55 -7.72 15.18
CA ARG A 143 1.57 -6.72 14.74
C ARG A 143 0.16 -7.34 14.77
N PRO A 144 -0.41 -7.57 15.97
CA PRO A 144 -1.72 -8.19 16.11
C PRO A 144 -2.84 -7.38 15.45
N ASP A 145 -2.65 -6.07 15.26
CA ASP A 145 -3.54 -5.20 14.52
C ASP A 145 -3.59 -5.52 13.02
N ILE A 146 -2.45 -5.84 12.40
CA ILE A 146 -2.38 -6.31 11.00
C ILE A 146 -3.06 -7.66 10.88
N ILE A 147 -2.74 -8.60 11.78
CA ILE A 147 -3.33 -9.94 11.78
C ILE A 147 -4.85 -9.84 11.91
N GLU A 148 -5.36 -9.13 12.92
CA GLU A 148 -6.80 -8.93 13.13
C GLU A 148 -7.49 -8.42 11.87
N VAL A 149 -6.98 -7.33 11.28
CA VAL A 149 -7.56 -6.74 10.07
C VAL A 149 -7.55 -7.75 8.93
N TYR A 150 -6.41 -8.35 8.62
CA TYR A 150 -6.27 -9.24 7.46
C TYR A 150 -7.09 -10.53 7.59
N GLU A 151 -7.21 -11.08 8.79
CA GLU A 151 -7.95 -12.31 9.04
C GLU A 151 -9.46 -12.12 9.01
N THR A 152 -9.93 -10.98 9.50
CA THR A 152 -11.35 -10.76 9.71
C THR A 152 -12.01 -9.99 8.57
N LEU A 153 -11.25 -9.28 7.73
CA LEU A 153 -11.78 -8.49 6.62
C LEU A 153 -12.53 -9.37 5.59
N PRO A 154 -13.87 -9.22 5.46
CA PRO A 154 -14.67 -10.13 4.66
C PRO A 154 -14.73 -9.75 3.17
N ILE A 155 -14.25 -8.56 2.81
CA ILE A 155 -14.34 -8.01 1.45
C ILE A 155 -13.08 -8.45 0.66
N PRO A 156 -13.19 -9.35 -0.34
CA PRO A 156 -12.01 -9.98 -0.96
C PRO A 156 -11.06 -8.99 -1.64
N ILE A 157 -11.58 -7.97 -2.34
CA ILE A 157 -10.73 -6.98 -3.02
C ILE A 157 -9.90 -6.16 -2.02
N LEU A 158 -10.51 -5.73 -0.91
CA LEU A 158 -9.80 -5.01 0.14
C LEU A 158 -8.70 -5.87 0.78
N ARG A 159 -8.95 -7.17 0.89
CA ARG A 159 -7.98 -8.13 1.42
C ARG A 159 -6.83 -8.38 0.45
N ALA A 160 -7.10 -8.49 -0.86
CA ALA A 160 -6.08 -8.64 -1.88
C ALA A 160 -5.17 -7.39 -1.97
N ASP A 161 -5.75 -6.20 -1.88
CA ASP A 161 -5.02 -4.93 -1.80
C ASP A 161 -4.15 -4.83 -0.54
N LEU A 162 -4.62 -5.29 0.62
CA LEU A 162 -3.76 -5.32 1.79
C LEU A 162 -2.64 -6.36 1.65
N LEU A 163 -2.93 -7.54 1.08
CA LEU A 163 -1.96 -8.63 0.92
C LEU A 163 -0.73 -8.18 0.14
N ARG A 164 -0.93 -7.48 -0.99
CA ARG A 164 0.19 -7.04 -1.84
C ARG A 164 1.19 -6.16 -1.10
N TYR A 165 0.71 -5.24 -0.27
CA TYR A 165 1.58 -4.39 0.54
C TYR A 165 2.30 -5.21 1.62
N LEU A 166 1.61 -6.15 2.27
CA LEU A 166 2.19 -6.99 3.31
C LEU A 166 3.29 -7.93 2.77
N LEU A 167 3.10 -8.52 1.59
CA LEU A 167 4.12 -9.41 1.01
C LEU A 167 5.42 -8.67 0.73
N VAL A 168 5.32 -7.52 0.05
CA VAL A 168 6.49 -6.71 -0.30
C VAL A 168 7.09 -6.04 0.93
N LEU A 169 6.30 -5.61 1.91
CA LEU A 169 6.84 -5.02 3.14
C LEU A 169 7.66 -6.03 3.94
N ALA A 170 7.21 -7.29 4.00
CA ALA A 170 7.88 -8.34 4.78
C ALA A 170 9.19 -8.82 4.14
N GLU A 171 9.22 -9.04 2.82
CA GLU A 171 10.36 -9.69 2.15
C GLU A 171 10.94 -8.89 0.97
N GLY A 172 10.35 -7.76 0.62
CA GLY A 172 10.71 -6.99 -0.56
C GLY A 172 10.32 -7.66 -1.88
N GLY A 173 10.83 -7.07 -2.96
CA GLY A 173 10.62 -7.54 -4.32
C GLY A 173 9.55 -6.76 -5.06
N VAL A 174 9.03 -7.37 -6.11
CA VAL A 174 8.02 -6.82 -7.00
C VAL A 174 6.68 -7.48 -6.70
N TRP A 175 5.65 -6.67 -6.44
CA TRP A 175 4.28 -7.14 -6.54
C TRP A 175 3.80 -6.98 -7.98
N SER A 176 3.05 -7.97 -8.47
CA SER A 176 2.25 -7.86 -9.67
C SER A 176 0.86 -8.48 -9.45
N ASP A 177 -0.19 -7.82 -9.94
CA ASP A 177 -1.48 -8.48 -10.11
C ASP A 177 -1.32 -9.60 -11.17
N LEU A 178 -2.21 -10.59 -11.10
CA LEU A 178 -2.11 -11.79 -11.92
C LEU A 178 -2.38 -11.50 -13.40
N ASP A 179 -3.20 -10.48 -13.69
CA ASP A 179 -3.54 -9.99 -15.02
C ASP A 179 -2.61 -8.90 -15.53
N VAL A 180 -1.30 -9.05 -15.24
CA VAL A 180 -0.26 -8.12 -15.71
C VAL A 180 0.87 -8.89 -16.38
N THR A 181 1.21 -8.50 -17.61
CA THR A 181 2.39 -9.00 -18.31
C THR A 181 3.62 -8.15 -18.03
N CYS A 182 4.78 -8.81 -18.00
CA CYS A 182 6.09 -8.17 -17.95
C CYS A 182 6.60 -7.92 -19.37
N ASP A 183 6.70 -6.66 -19.77
CA ASP A 183 7.15 -6.28 -21.11
C ASP A 183 8.67 -6.06 -21.13
N LYS A 184 9.22 -5.57 -20.01
CA LYS A 184 10.65 -5.29 -19.83
C LYS A 184 11.17 -5.88 -18.51
N ALA A 185 12.38 -6.46 -18.56
CA ALA A 185 13.03 -7.06 -17.40
C ALA A 185 13.21 -6.03 -16.28
N VAL A 186 13.05 -6.47 -15.03
CA VAL A 186 13.12 -5.60 -13.84
C VAL A 186 14.50 -4.94 -13.70
N ALA A 187 15.55 -5.62 -14.16
CA ALA A 187 16.92 -5.08 -14.20
C ALA A 187 17.06 -3.81 -15.08
N ASP A 188 16.12 -3.58 -16.00
CA ASP A 188 16.13 -2.43 -16.90
C ASP A 188 15.13 -1.33 -16.48
N TRP A 189 14.46 -1.47 -15.33
CA TRP A 189 13.47 -0.50 -14.87
C TRP A 189 14.13 0.80 -14.38
N VAL A 190 15.24 0.68 -13.66
CA VAL A 190 15.94 1.84 -13.06
C VAL A 190 16.95 2.40 -14.06
N PRO A 191 16.83 3.70 -14.44
CA PRO A 191 17.82 4.35 -15.29
C PRO A 191 19.22 4.35 -14.68
N GLU A 192 20.24 4.41 -15.54
CA GLU A 192 21.65 4.39 -15.11
C GLU A 192 21.97 5.50 -14.10
N GLU A 193 21.37 6.69 -14.26
CA GLU A 193 21.58 7.81 -13.33
C GLU A 193 21.09 7.57 -11.89
N TYR A 194 20.24 6.55 -11.67
CA TYR A 194 19.71 6.18 -10.36
C TYR A 194 20.16 4.80 -9.88
N ARG A 195 21.08 4.13 -10.60
CA ARG A 195 21.51 2.75 -10.31
C ARG A 195 22.09 2.60 -8.89
N ASP A 196 22.85 3.60 -8.44
CA ASP A 196 23.52 3.61 -7.14
C ASP A 196 22.73 4.36 -6.05
N GLU A 197 21.56 4.91 -6.40
CA GLU A 197 20.71 5.65 -5.46
C GLU A 197 19.94 4.71 -4.55
N LYS A 198 19.63 5.17 -3.34
CA LYS A 198 18.78 4.43 -2.41
C LYS A 198 17.31 4.55 -2.83
N ILE A 199 16.73 3.46 -3.34
CA ILE A 199 15.32 3.38 -3.71
C ILE A 199 14.54 2.59 -2.65
N GLU A 200 13.63 3.27 -1.95
CA GLU A 200 12.71 2.70 -0.96
C GLU A 200 11.38 2.26 -1.56
N MET A 201 11.04 2.74 -2.76
CA MET A 201 9.86 2.28 -3.49
C MET A 201 9.93 2.67 -4.97
N ILE A 202 9.44 1.81 -5.84
CA ILE A 202 9.17 2.10 -7.25
C ILE A 202 7.67 2.04 -7.47
N VAL A 203 7.09 3.14 -7.98
CA VAL A 203 5.67 3.28 -8.29
C VAL A 203 5.49 3.84 -9.69
N GLY A 204 4.37 3.56 -10.35
CA GLY A 204 4.05 4.11 -11.67
C GLY A 204 2.75 4.90 -11.65
N LEU A 205 2.68 5.95 -12.47
CA LEU A 205 1.45 6.74 -12.63
C LEU A 205 0.38 5.94 -13.36
N GLU A 206 -0.76 5.72 -12.70
CA GLU A 206 -1.97 5.21 -13.35
C GLU A 206 -2.71 6.33 -14.04
N PHE A 207 -2.97 7.41 -13.29
CA PHE A 207 -3.58 8.62 -13.78
C PHE A 207 -2.68 9.80 -13.49
N ASP A 208 -2.33 10.55 -14.53
CA ASP A 208 -1.48 11.74 -14.46
C ASP A 208 -2.33 13.00 -14.68
N PHE A 209 -2.56 13.76 -13.61
CA PHE A 209 -3.40 14.96 -13.64
C PHE A 209 -2.69 16.16 -13.03
N GLU A 210 -2.94 17.33 -13.62
CA GLU A 210 -2.41 18.59 -13.11
C GLU A 210 -2.96 18.91 -11.72
N TRP A 211 -2.13 19.55 -10.91
CA TRP A 211 -2.50 20.09 -9.60
C TRP A 211 -3.68 21.07 -9.70
N ARG A 212 -4.68 20.92 -8.82
CA ARG A 212 -5.98 21.60 -8.96
C ARG A 212 -6.20 22.79 -8.04
N GLY A 213 -5.20 23.23 -7.29
CA GLY A 213 -5.34 24.33 -6.34
C GLY A 213 -5.10 23.93 -4.89
N GLU A 214 -4.90 24.93 -4.05
CA GLU A 214 -4.71 24.72 -2.61
C GLU A 214 -5.99 24.18 -1.97
N GLY A 215 -5.85 23.23 -1.05
CA GLY A 215 -6.97 22.56 -0.39
C GLY A 215 -7.73 21.56 -1.28
N THR A 216 -7.27 21.31 -2.50
CA THR A 216 -7.82 20.24 -3.35
C THR A 216 -7.14 18.90 -3.06
N PRO A 217 -7.86 17.76 -3.15
CA PRO A 217 -7.23 16.45 -3.07
C PRO A 217 -6.18 16.27 -4.17
N ILE A 218 -5.17 15.45 -3.89
CA ILE A 218 -4.20 14.99 -4.91
C ILE A 218 -4.98 14.53 -6.14
N ALA A 219 -4.61 15.04 -7.31
CA ALA A 219 -5.34 14.76 -8.54
C ALA A 219 -4.91 13.42 -9.13
N SER A 220 -3.61 13.19 -9.21
CA SER A 220 -2.99 12.00 -9.78
C SER A 220 -3.11 10.77 -8.87
N GLN A 221 -2.76 9.62 -9.43
CA GLN A 221 -2.81 8.33 -8.75
C GLN A 221 -1.69 7.43 -9.25
N PHE A 222 -0.97 6.80 -8.32
CA PHE A 222 -0.10 5.67 -8.63
C PHE A 222 -0.91 4.40 -8.75
N CYS A 223 -0.53 3.50 -9.66
CA CYS A 223 -1.10 2.16 -9.67
C CYS A 223 -0.62 1.36 -8.45
N ASN A 224 -1.47 0.45 -7.96
CA ASN A 224 -1.10 -0.53 -6.94
C ASN A 224 -1.09 -1.98 -7.46
N TRP A 225 -1.39 -2.20 -8.75
CA TRP A 225 -1.29 -3.53 -9.38
C TRP A 225 0.14 -3.94 -9.72
N VAL A 226 1.08 -2.99 -9.79
CA VAL A 226 2.52 -3.27 -9.83
C VAL A 226 3.27 -2.21 -9.05
N PHE A 227 4.19 -2.64 -8.20
CA PHE A 227 5.17 -1.78 -7.52
C PHE A 227 6.32 -2.65 -6.99
N ALA A 228 7.43 -2.02 -6.65
CA ALA A 228 8.58 -2.71 -6.05
C ALA A 228 9.11 -1.97 -4.83
N ALA A 229 9.62 -2.69 -3.84
CA ALA A 229 10.26 -2.08 -2.67
C ALA A 229 11.26 -3.05 -2.01
N PRO A 230 12.26 -2.54 -1.26
CA PRO A 230 13.08 -3.35 -0.38
C PRO A 230 12.23 -3.90 0.79
N PRO A 231 12.69 -5.00 1.43
CA PRO A 231 12.09 -5.44 2.70
C PRO A 231 12.16 -4.31 3.74
N SER A 232 11.11 -4.20 4.57
CA SER A 232 10.99 -3.15 5.58
C SER A 232 11.01 -1.71 5.02
N SER A 233 10.58 -1.52 3.76
CA SER A 233 10.45 -0.19 3.14
C SER A 233 9.65 0.77 4.02
N ARG A 234 10.24 1.93 4.28
CA ARG A 234 9.63 3.00 5.08
C ARG A 234 8.35 3.51 4.43
N ALA A 235 8.38 3.75 3.11
CA ALA A 235 7.22 4.24 2.38
C ALA A 235 6.07 3.21 2.41
N LEU A 236 6.39 1.94 2.21
CA LEU A 236 5.40 0.88 2.23
C LEU A 236 4.84 0.62 3.64
N GLN A 237 5.63 0.82 4.69
CA GLN A 237 5.16 0.77 6.08
C GLN A 237 4.07 1.82 6.33
N VAL A 238 4.25 3.06 5.85
CA VAL A 238 3.24 4.13 5.97
C VAL A 238 1.95 3.75 5.22
N VAL A 239 2.05 3.09 4.05
CA VAL A 239 0.89 2.57 3.32
C VAL A 239 0.14 1.52 4.15
N VAL A 240 0.84 0.51 4.67
CA VAL A 240 0.23 -0.55 5.49
C VAL A 240 -0.47 0.01 6.72
N ASP A 241 0.19 0.94 7.44
CA ASP A 241 -0.40 1.55 8.63
C ASP A 241 -1.63 2.40 8.29
N ALA A 242 -1.60 3.14 7.18
CA ALA A 242 -2.75 3.92 6.71
C ALA A 242 -3.94 3.03 6.35
N VAL A 243 -3.72 1.91 5.66
CA VAL A 243 -4.77 0.95 5.28
C VAL A 243 -5.39 0.28 6.50
N VAL A 244 -4.56 -0.21 7.43
CA VAL A 244 -5.00 -0.82 8.70
C VAL A 244 -5.84 0.19 9.51
N ALA A 245 -5.38 1.43 9.63
CA ALA A 245 -6.11 2.48 10.31
C ALA A 245 -7.45 2.79 9.62
N LYS A 246 -7.46 2.90 8.28
CA LYS A 246 -8.67 3.19 7.50
C LYS A 246 -9.74 2.12 7.67
N ILE A 247 -9.38 0.84 7.62
CA ILE A 247 -10.32 -0.26 7.82
C ILE A 247 -10.92 -0.20 9.24
N LYS A 248 -10.09 0.01 10.26
CA LYS A 248 -10.55 0.15 11.65
C LYS A 248 -11.46 1.35 11.84
N GLU A 249 -11.14 2.48 11.22
CA GLU A 249 -11.96 3.69 11.23
C GLU A 249 -13.34 3.43 10.61
N ILE A 250 -13.40 2.78 9.44
CA ILE A 250 -14.67 2.46 8.77
C ILE A 250 -15.53 1.53 9.62
N ALA A 251 -14.94 0.49 10.24
CA ALA A 251 -15.65 -0.38 11.16
C ALA A 251 -16.24 0.40 12.35
N ALA A 252 -15.42 1.26 12.97
CA ALA A 252 -15.84 2.11 14.09
C ALA A 252 -16.95 3.10 13.70
N MET A 253 -16.85 3.76 12.55
CA MET A 253 -17.89 4.68 12.05
C MET A 253 -19.23 3.99 11.83
N ASN A 254 -19.21 2.75 11.35
CA ASN A 254 -20.40 1.93 11.15
C ASN A 254 -20.86 1.22 12.43
N ARG A 255 -20.11 1.33 13.53
CA ARG A 255 -20.38 0.65 14.82
C ARG A 255 -20.48 -0.87 14.68
N VAL A 256 -19.63 -1.43 13.83
CA VAL A 256 -19.53 -2.87 13.58
C VAL A 256 -18.11 -3.36 13.84
N SER A 257 -17.94 -4.67 13.97
CA SER A 257 -16.60 -5.26 13.93
C SER A 257 -16.13 -5.42 12.49
N ILE A 258 -14.82 -5.58 12.26
CA ILE A 258 -14.24 -5.68 10.91
C ILE A 258 -14.87 -6.83 10.10
N LYS A 259 -15.14 -7.97 10.74
CA LYS A 259 -15.79 -9.14 10.11
C LYS A 259 -17.20 -8.89 9.59
N ASP A 260 -17.86 -7.84 10.08
CA ASP A 260 -19.23 -7.50 9.72
C ASP A 260 -19.29 -6.35 8.69
N LEU A 261 -18.13 -5.88 8.20
CA LEU A 261 -18.06 -4.87 7.15
C LEU A 261 -18.63 -5.40 5.84
N THR A 262 -19.37 -4.53 5.15
CA THR A 262 -19.85 -4.80 3.79
C THR A 262 -19.45 -3.66 2.84
N LEU A 263 -19.53 -3.89 1.53
CA LEU A 263 -19.18 -2.88 0.53
C LEU A 263 -20.06 -1.62 0.66
N GLU A 264 -21.33 -1.75 1.06
CA GLU A 264 -22.24 -0.61 1.22
C GLU A 264 -21.85 0.32 2.37
N MET A 265 -21.13 -0.20 3.37
CA MET A 265 -20.65 0.54 4.55
C MET A 265 -19.45 1.43 4.24
N LEU A 266 -18.81 1.25 3.08
CA LEU A 266 -17.68 2.08 2.68
C LEU A 266 -18.19 3.51 2.43
N PRO A 267 -17.59 4.53 3.07
CA PRO A 267 -18.00 5.92 2.90
C PRO A 267 -17.54 6.48 1.54
N ILE A 268 -16.53 5.83 0.94
CA ILE A 268 -15.78 6.20 -0.26
C ILE A 268 -15.56 4.96 -1.13
N ASP A 269 -14.95 5.13 -2.29
CA ASP A 269 -14.69 4.03 -3.23
C ASP A 269 -13.64 3.05 -2.67
N VAL A 270 -13.64 1.79 -3.10
CA VAL A 270 -12.66 0.77 -2.67
C VAL A 270 -11.23 1.24 -2.91
N VAL A 271 -11.00 2.04 -3.96
CA VAL A 271 -9.68 2.59 -4.30
C VAL A 271 -9.11 3.52 -3.22
N ASP A 272 -9.98 4.13 -2.42
CA ASP A 272 -9.60 5.03 -1.31
C ASP A 272 -9.44 4.30 0.03
N VAL A 273 -9.83 3.02 0.11
CA VAL A 273 -9.79 2.25 1.37
C VAL A 273 -8.50 1.44 1.46
N THR A 274 -8.22 0.63 0.44
CA THR A 274 -7.01 -0.21 0.35
C THR A 274 -6.29 -0.06 -0.98
N GLY A 275 -6.96 0.51 -1.98
CA GLY A 275 -6.47 0.53 -3.34
C GLY A 275 -5.44 1.64 -3.64
N PRO A 276 -5.33 2.03 -4.91
CA PRO A 276 -4.25 2.91 -5.37
C PRO A 276 -4.29 4.32 -4.78
N LYS A 277 -5.46 4.84 -4.39
CA LYS A 277 -5.56 6.22 -3.91
C LYS A 277 -4.99 6.40 -2.51
N ILE A 278 -5.31 5.49 -1.58
CA ILE A 278 -4.73 5.53 -0.23
C ILE A 278 -3.22 5.26 -0.27
N MET A 279 -2.76 4.36 -1.13
CA MET A 279 -1.34 4.12 -1.37
C MET A 279 -0.64 5.40 -1.85
N THR A 280 -1.23 6.10 -2.84
CA THR A 280 -0.69 7.36 -3.35
C THR A 280 -0.52 8.40 -2.22
N ILE A 281 -1.58 8.61 -1.44
CA ILE A 281 -1.55 9.59 -0.33
C ILE A 281 -0.50 9.21 0.72
N ALA A 282 -0.43 7.93 1.10
CA ALA A 282 0.52 7.44 2.09
C ALA A 282 1.99 7.52 1.62
N VAL A 283 2.26 7.27 0.33
CA VAL A 283 3.60 7.46 -0.26
C VAL A 283 3.99 8.93 -0.24
N LEU A 284 3.07 9.84 -0.60
CA LEU A 284 3.34 11.28 -0.56
C LEU A 284 3.54 11.79 0.88
N GLU A 285 2.80 11.27 1.85
CA GLU A 285 3.00 11.53 3.28
C GLU A 285 4.37 11.02 3.77
N SER A 286 4.76 9.82 3.34
CA SER A 286 6.10 9.28 3.60
C SER A 286 7.19 10.21 3.06
N LEU A 287 7.04 10.74 1.84
CA LEU A 287 7.99 11.70 1.27
C LEU A 287 7.96 13.05 2.00
N HIS A 288 6.78 13.51 2.43
CA HIS A 288 6.64 14.71 3.24
C HIS A 288 7.45 14.62 4.54
N GLN A 289 7.31 13.51 5.26
CA GLN A 289 8.03 13.24 6.50
C GLN A 289 9.56 13.20 6.29
N LEU A 290 10.00 12.63 5.16
CA LEU A 290 11.42 12.54 4.82
C LEU A 290 12.01 13.91 4.45
N LEU A 291 11.31 14.66 3.59
CA LEU A 291 11.86 15.86 2.96
C LEU A 291 11.55 17.15 3.74
N GLY A 292 10.64 17.11 4.71
CA GLY A 292 10.23 18.28 5.49
C GLY A 292 9.49 19.35 4.67
N ARG A 293 8.94 18.98 3.50
CA ARG A 293 8.15 19.84 2.61
C ARG A 293 6.97 19.08 2.04
N THR A 294 5.95 19.78 1.57
CA THR A 294 4.86 19.15 0.82
C THR A 294 5.41 18.52 -0.47
N VAL A 295 4.93 17.31 -0.77
CA VAL A 295 5.11 16.63 -2.05
C VAL A 295 3.73 16.35 -2.62
N ASP A 296 3.45 16.84 -3.83
CA ASP A 296 2.13 16.70 -4.47
C ASP A 296 2.24 16.60 -6.00
N ASP A 297 1.12 16.70 -6.71
CA ASP A 297 1.07 16.58 -8.17
C ASP A 297 2.12 17.45 -8.89
N ARG A 298 2.50 18.62 -8.34
CA ARG A 298 3.51 19.52 -8.94
C ARG A 298 4.89 18.88 -9.02
N ASP A 299 5.16 17.89 -8.17
CA ASP A 299 6.42 17.19 -8.12
C ASP A 299 6.57 16.14 -9.23
N PHE A 300 5.49 15.58 -9.77
CA PHE A 300 5.58 14.43 -10.68
C PHE A 300 4.57 14.43 -11.84
N HIS A 301 3.68 15.43 -11.93
CA HIS A 301 2.79 15.58 -13.07
C HIS A 301 3.57 15.76 -14.38
N ALA A 302 3.10 15.11 -15.45
CA ALA A 302 3.62 15.22 -16.81
C ALA A 302 5.11 14.84 -16.97
N ILE A 303 5.64 14.01 -16.06
CA ILE A 303 7.00 13.48 -16.22
C ILE A 303 7.11 12.65 -17.50
N LYS A 304 8.26 12.76 -18.17
CA LYS A 304 8.56 12.06 -19.43
C LYS A 304 9.62 10.96 -19.29
N LYS A 305 10.22 10.90 -18.11
CA LYS A 305 11.24 9.93 -17.73
C LYS A 305 11.03 9.58 -16.25
N PRO A 306 11.54 8.44 -15.76
CA PRO A 306 11.53 8.13 -14.35
C PRO A 306 12.10 9.30 -13.54
N LYS A 307 11.46 9.63 -12.42
CA LYS A 307 11.86 10.75 -11.55
C LYS A 307 12.00 10.26 -10.13
N LEU A 308 13.21 10.34 -9.59
CA LEU A 308 13.47 10.06 -8.18
C LEU A 308 13.11 11.29 -7.34
N ILE A 309 12.25 11.10 -6.34
CA ILE A 309 11.87 12.15 -5.38
C ILE A 309 12.15 11.62 -3.98
N GLY A 310 13.14 12.20 -3.30
CA GLY A 310 13.65 11.62 -2.06
C GLY A 310 14.18 10.20 -2.34
N ASP A 311 13.49 9.20 -1.80
CA ASP A 311 13.80 7.78 -1.95
C ASP A 311 12.75 6.99 -2.76
N VAL A 312 11.81 7.68 -3.43
CA VAL A 312 10.75 7.04 -4.25
C VAL A 312 10.98 7.33 -5.73
N LEU A 313 11.16 6.27 -6.52
CA LEU A 313 11.28 6.38 -7.98
C LEU A 313 9.89 6.30 -8.62
N ILE A 314 9.47 7.41 -9.22
CA ILE A 314 8.16 7.52 -9.89
C ILE A 314 8.34 7.31 -11.38
N MET A 315 7.68 6.29 -11.91
CA MET A 315 7.66 5.96 -13.33
C MET A 315 6.58 6.76 -14.08
N PRO A 316 6.85 7.21 -15.31
CA PRO A 316 5.85 7.88 -16.14
C PRO A 316 4.69 6.94 -16.49
N GLY A 317 3.55 7.51 -16.89
CA GLY A 317 2.31 6.75 -17.12
C GLY A 317 2.45 5.59 -18.11
N VAL A 318 3.23 5.77 -19.18
CA VAL A 318 3.49 4.69 -20.16
C VAL A 318 4.09 3.43 -19.54
N ALA A 319 4.90 3.57 -18.49
CA ALA A 319 5.68 2.47 -17.96
C ALA A 319 4.78 1.39 -17.36
N PHE A 320 3.78 1.79 -16.54
CA PHE A 320 2.95 0.86 -15.78
C PHE A 320 1.46 0.88 -16.17
N ALA A 321 1.01 1.91 -16.90
CA ALA A 321 -0.39 2.12 -17.25
C ALA A 321 -0.56 2.83 -18.61
N ALA A 322 0.14 2.34 -19.65
CA ALA A 322 0.10 2.95 -20.99
C ALA A 322 -1.32 3.15 -21.51
N ALA A 323 -2.21 2.18 -21.32
CA ALA A 323 -3.60 2.26 -21.78
C ALA A 323 -4.39 3.42 -21.14
N GLN A 324 -4.24 3.64 -19.83
CA GLN A 324 -4.92 4.70 -19.07
C GLN A 324 -4.41 6.08 -19.45
N ASN A 325 -3.15 6.15 -19.88
CA ASN A 325 -2.48 7.38 -20.29
C ASN A 325 -2.56 7.62 -21.81
N GLY A 326 -3.28 6.78 -22.56
CA GLY A 326 -3.49 6.95 -24.00
C GLY A 326 -2.27 6.62 -24.87
N TYR A 327 -1.39 5.73 -24.42
CA TYR A 327 -0.17 5.28 -25.11
C TYR A 327 0.74 6.44 -25.57
N PRO A 328 1.21 7.29 -24.65
CA PRO A 328 2.04 8.43 -25.02
C PRO A 328 3.38 7.97 -25.58
N SER A 329 3.80 8.52 -26.72
CA SER A 329 5.03 8.13 -27.41
C SER A 329 6.29 8.84 -26.90
N ASP A 330 6.15 9.77 -25.95
CA ASP A 330 7.23 10.63 -25.46
C ASP A 330 7.65 10.32 -24.01
N GLN A 331 7.19 9.19 -23.46
CA GLN A 331 7.43 8.78 -22.07
C GLN A 331 8.34 7.55 -21.91
N GLY A 332 8.92 7.05 -23.01
CA GLY A 332 9.72 5.82 -23.03
C GLY A 332 8.88 4.56 -23.31
N ASP A 333 9.37 3.41 -22.85
CA ASP A 333 8.74 2.11 -23.09
C ASP A 333 7.73 1.76 -22.00
N ALA A 334 6.71 0.97 -22.36
CA ALA A 334 5.96 0.20 -21.38
C ALA A 334 6.87 -0.85 -20.74
N LEU A 335 6.82 -0.94 -19.40
CA LEU A 335 7.56 -1.92 -18.61
C LEU A 335 6.66 -3.12 -18.27
N VAL A 336 5.37 -2.85 -18.06
CA VAL A 336 4.33 -3.85 -17.80
C VAL A 336 3.03 -3.42 -18.48
N THR A 337 2.16 -4.40 -18.75
CA THR A 337 0.83 -4.17 -19.32
C THR A 337 -0.24 -4.86 -18.47
N HIS A 338 -1.19 -4.08 -17.94
CA HIS A 338 -2.33 -4.58 -17.18
C HIS A 338 -3.53 -4.89 -18.10
N HIS A 339 -4.14 -6.06 -17.94
CA HIS A 339 -5.19 -6.60 -18.83
C HIS A 339 -6.62 -6.34 -18.33
N TYR A 340 -6.78 -5.82 -17.11
CA TYR A 340 -8.08 -5.39 -16.56
C TYR A 340 -9.16 -6.47 -16.51
N ALA A 341 -8.77 -7.72 -16.26
CA ALA A 341 -9.68 -8.87 -16.17
C ALA A 341 -10.77 -8.68 -15.09
N GLY A 342 -10.47 -7.90 -14.04
CA GLY A 342 -11.50 -7.15 -13.29
C GLY A 342 -12.52 -7.98 -12.50
N SER A 343 -12.13 -9.13 -11.94
CA SER A 343 -13.03 -10.10 -11.29
C SER A 343 -13.86 -9.58 -10.09
N TRP A 344 -13.60 -8.37 -9.59
CA TRP A 344 -14.30 -7.76 -8.46
C TRP A 344 -15.28 -6.64 -8.85
N LYS A 345 -15.18 -6.10 -10.07
CA LYS A 345 -15.91 -4.89 -10.49
C LYS A 345 -17.43 -5.07 -10.48
N GLU A 346 -17.92 -6.27 -10.78
CA GLU A 346 -19.35 -6.58 -10.75
C GLU A 346 -19.94 -6.48 -9.34
N ALA A 347 -19.26 -7.05 -8.34
CA ALA A 347 -19.71 -7.01 -6.95
C ALA A 347 -19.75 -5.58 -6.39
N ASP A 348 -18.77 -4.75 -6.75
CA ASP A 348 -18.75 -3.33 -6.38
C ASP A 348 -19.89 -2.54 -7.04
N ALA A 349 -20.13 -2.77 -8.33
CA ALA A 349 -21.23 -2.14 -9.06
C ALA A 349 -22.61 -2.50 -8.46
N GLU A 350 -22.82 -3.77 -8.13
CA GLU A 350 -24.05 -4.22 -7.45
C GLU A 350 -24.24 -3.58 -6.07
N ALA A 351 -23.16 -3.47 -5.28
CA ALA A 351 -23.20 -2.84 -3.96
C ALA A 351 -23.55 -1.34 -4.05
N LYS A 352 -22.97 -0.63 -5.02
CA LYS A 352 -23.28 0.78 -5.31
C LYS A 352 -24.75 0.97 -5.69
N GLU A 353 -25.31 0.09 -6.51
CA GLU A 353 -26.72 0.15 -6.89
C GLU A 353 -27.65 -0.14 -5.70
N LYS A 354 -27.34 -1.14 -4.88
CA LYS A 354 -28.09 -1.42 -3.62
C LYS A 354 -28.08 -0.22 -2.67
N LYS A 355 -26.95 0.48 -2.55
CA LYS A 355 -26.82 1.70 -1.73
C LYS A 355 -27.72 2.82 -2.26
N LYS A 356 -27.74 3.02 -3.58
CA LYS A 356 -28.60 4.01 -4.24
C LYS A 356 -30.10 3.70 -4.06
N GLN A 357 -30.50 2.43 -4.17
CA GLN A 357 -31.88 2.00 -3.97
C GLN A 357 -32.35 2.22 -2.52
N LYS A 358 -31.51 1.92 -1.52
CA LYS A 358 -31.83 2.20 -0.11
C LYS A 358 -31.96 3.70 0.19
N GLN A 359 -31.18 4.55 -0.47
CA GLN A 359 -31.26 6.00 -0.33
C GLN A 359 -32.52 6.58 -1.01
N ASN A 360 -32.95 6.01 -2.14
CA ASN A 360 -34.12 6.49 -2.88
C ASN A 360 -35.46 5.90 -2.40
N GLY A 361 -35.45 4.71 -1.78
CA GLY A 361 -36.65 4.04 -1.26
C GLY A 361 -37.06 4.46 0.16
N GLY A 362 -36.30 5.38 0.78
CA GLY A 362 -36.60 5.93 2.11
C GLY A 362 -37.23 7.34 2.08
N ALA A 363 -37.70 7.80 0.92
CA ALA A 363 -38.37 9.09 0.74
C ALA A 363 -39.90 8.97 0.88
#